data_AF-A0A955RAM0-F1
#
_entry.id   AF-A0A955RAM0-F1
#
_cell.length_a   1.000
_cell.length_b   1.000
_cell.length_c   1.000
_cell.angle_alpha   90.00
_cell.angle_beta   90.00
_cell.angle_gamma   90.00
#
_symmetry.space_group_name_H-M   'P 1'
#
loop_
_entity.id
_entity.type
_entity.pdbx_description
1 polymer ?
#
loop_
_entity_poly.entity_id
_entity_poly.type
_entity_poly.pdbx_seq_one_letter_code
_entity_poly.pdbx_strand_id
1 'polypeptide(L)'
;MFRCLAALTLIACSSESTLASLTTPAATPTGEAWVSDLAFFQAVEVPVLSEGQVVPATDRNAPLVVGRQAVVRAHLDPAEGWSGSDVRLELDLTSGGATRTFTALGGPGDLVVEVPADAMTEDATWSARLVDDGTVVQALPASGPALLDAMVTGPLRVHLVPFEVDGFVPDTSPAVVDGYRAALMAVYPVTDVQLDVGPVEVWSGAFDLGDINVRVGQIQEEAMFAGDVPWNVYYYGMATGVSSRDDYDGITGTSEDGGDEAPVRAYFAAGAAFGDQRSEDTLIHEIGHTHRLEHAPCGGASDADPDFPYADGVIGVEGYDLRTKSFVPADHADMMGYCYPRWISDHNYARLAEHVANAQDYAGYE
;
A
#
# COMPACT_ATOMS: atom_id res chain seq x y z
N MET A 1 49.46 -12.60 -73.05
CA MET A 1 50.65 -13.38 -72.65
C MET A 1 50.43 -13.82 -71.20
N PHE A 2 50.57 -15.14 -70.92
CA PHE A 2 50.41 -15.86 -69.63
C PHE A 2 48.98 -15.84 -69.01
N ARG A 3 48.16 -16.90 -68.91
CA ARG A 3 48.22 -18.32 -68.43
C ARG A 3 48.44 -18.54 -66.91
N CYS A 4 47.39 -19.10 -66.28
CA CYS A 4 47.33 -20.13 -65.19
C CYS A 4 47.90 -19.78 -63.80
N LEU A 5 47.45 -20.28 -62.63
CA LEU A 5 46.45 -21.25 -62.16
C LEU A 5 46.32 -21.11 -60.60
N ALA A 6 45.16 -21.44 -60.00
CA ALA A 6 44.86 -22.07 -58.67
C ALA A 6 45.59 -21.58 -57.36
N ALA A 7 45.04 -21.61 -56.13
CA ALA A 7 44.10 -22.52 -55.47
C ALA A 7 43.60 -21.94 -54.11
N LEU A 8 42.43 -22.45 -53.65
CA LEU A 8 41.95 -22.73 -52.27
C LEU A 8 42.58 -21.97 -51.06
N THR A 9 41.81 -21.46 -50.08
CA THR A 9 41.20 -22.29 -49.01
C THR A 9 40.15 -21.49 -48.21
N LEU A 10 39.02 -22.13 -47.90
CA LEU A 10 37.98 -21.66 -46.96
C LEU A 10 38.51 -21.61 -45.53
N ILE A 11 38.19 -20.54 -44.79
CA ILE A 11 37.94 -20.61 -43.34
C ILE A 11 36.70 -19.76 -43.05
N ALA A 12 35.57 -20.44 -42.87
CA ALA A 12 34.40 -19.89 -42.21
C ALA A 12 34.58 -20.15 -40.69
N CYS A 13 34.74 -19.09 -39.90
CA CYS A 13 34.60 -19.18 -38.45
C CYS A 13 33.12 -19.08 -38.11
N SER A 14 32.51 -20.21 -37.79
CA SER A 14 31.29 -20.33 -37.02
C SER A 14 31.58 -19.97 -35.57
N SER A 15 30.96 -18.92 -35.03
CA SER A 15 30.77 -18.78 -33.58
C SER A 15 29.31 -19.12 -33.29
N GLU A 16 29.13 -20.24 -32.62
CA GLU A 16 27.87 -20.81 -32.20
C GLU A 16 27.07 -19.81 -31.36
N SER A 17 25.84 -19.54 -31.80
CA SER A 17 24.78 -19.00 -30.97
C SER A 17 24.41 -20.07 -29.96
N THR A 18 24.80 -19.88 -28.70
CA THR A 18 24.17 -20.56 -27.58
C THR A 18 22.75 -20.04 -27.44
N LEU A 19 21.81 -20.71 -28.10
CA LEU A 19 20.39 -20.65 -27.75
C LEU A 19 20.30 -21.07 -26.28
N ALA A 20 19.99 -20.11 -25.41
CA ALA A 20 19.54 -20.39 -24.07
C ALA A 20 18.35 -21.35 -24.19
N SER A 21 18.52 -22.55 -23.65
CA SER A 21 17.46 -23.52 -23.54
C SER A 21 16.34 -22.87 -22.74
N LEU A 22 15.21 -22.61 -23.38
CA LEU A 22 13.95 -22.34 -22.69
C LEU A 22 13.75 -23.53 -21.75
N THR A 23 13.90 -23.30 -20.45
CA THR A 23 13.49 -24.24 -19.42
C THR A 23 12.02 -24.52 -19.63
N THR A 24 11.71 -25.76 -19.96
CA THR A 24 10.35 -26.31 -19.95
C THR A 24 9.67 -25.89 -18.64
N PRO A 25 8.42 -25.40 -18.65
CA PRO A 25 7.68 -25.22 -17.41
C PRO A 25 7.70 -26.54 -16.64
N ALA A 26 7.90 -26.47 -15.33
CA ALA A 26 7.90 -27.62 -14.46
C ALA A 26 6.67 -28.49 -14.80
N ALA A 27 6.88 -29.80 -14.98
CA ALA A 27 5.80 -30.70 -15.34
C ALA A 27 4.67 -30.57 -14.31
N THR A 28 3.45 -30.28 -14.78
CA THR A 28 2.24 -30.27 -13.97
C THR A 28 2.14 -31.61 -13.23
N PRO A 29 2.15 -31.64 -11.89
CA PRO A 29 1.96 -32.87 -11.14
C PRO A 29 0.63 -33.49 -11.54
N THR A 30 0.66 -34.72 -12.04
CA THR A 30 -0.57 -35.43 -12.39
C THR A 30 -1.16 -36.02 -11.11
N GLY A 31 -2.29 -35.46 -10.64
CA GLY A 31 -3.13 -36.07 -9.60
C GLY A 31 -3.24 -35.35 -8.25
N GLU A 32 -2.56 -34.21 -8.04
CA GLU A 32 -2.56 -33.45 -6.78
C GLU A 32 -2.80 -31.96 -7.04
N ALA A 33 -3.45 -31.25 -6.12
CA ALA A 33 -3.55 -29.79 -6.20
C ALA A 33 -2.17 -29.15 -5.93
N TRP A 34 -1.89 -27.99 -6.54
CA TRP A 34 -0.68 -27.22 -6.29
C TRP A 34 -1.00 -25.74 -6.16
N VAL A 35 -0.08 -25.00 -5.54
CA VAL A 35 -0.12 -23.54 -5.47
C VAL A 35 0.76 -22.97 -6.58
N SER A 36 0.16 -22.14 -7.44
CA SER A 36 0.84 -21.41 -8.51
C SER A 36 1.25 -20.01 -8.06
N ASP A 37 0.39 -19.35 -7.28
CA ASP A 37 0.53 -17.96 -6.91
C ASP A 37 0.37 -17.79 -5.40
N LEU A 38 1.18 -16.92 -4.81
CA LEU A 38 1.10 -16.56 -3.41
C LEU A 38 1.37 -15.07 -3.26
N ALA A 39 0.43 -14.37 -2.65
CA ALA A 39 0.48 -12.92 -2.47
C ALA A 39 0.20 -12.52 -1.03
N PHE A 40 0.84 -11.45 -0.60
CA PHE A 40 0.62 -10.78 0.68
C PHE A 40 -0.25 -9.55 0.46
N PHE A 41 -1.14 -9.29 1.40
CA PHE A 41 -2.08 -8.17 1.39
C PHE A 41 -1.93 -7.38 2.68
N GLN A 42 -1.41 -6.15 2.56
CA GLN A 42 -1.38 -5.18 3.66
C GLN A 42 -2.28 -3.96 3.40
N ALA A 43 -2.70 -3.78 2.14
CA ALA A 43 -3.79 -2.94 1.66
C ALA A 43 -4.06 -3.32 0.20
N VAL A 44 -2.99 -3.56 -0.56
CA VAL A 44 -2.95 -4.03 -1.96
C VAL A 44 -2.35 -5.42 -2.04
N GLU A 45 -2.67 -6.14 -3.12
CA GLU A 45 -2.02 -7.39 -3.50
C GLU A 45 -0.54 -7.17 -3.83
N VAL A 46 0.35 -7.91 -3.16
CA VAL A 46 1.79 -7.95 -3.42
C VAL A 46 2.21 -9.40 -3.67
N PRO A 47 2.42 -9.82 -4.93
CA PRO A 47 2.79 -11.19 -5.24
C PRO A 47 4.24 -11.46 -4.81
N VAL A 48 4.45 -12.59 -4.11
CA VAL A 48 5.79 -13.09 -3.77
C VAL A 48 6.12 -14.39 -4.51
N LEU A 49 5.10 -15.06 -5.04
CA LEU A 49 5.19 -16.19 -5.95
C LEU A 49 4.20 -15.98 -7.09
N SER A 50 4.64 -16.16 -8.33
CA SER A 50 3.74 -16.23 -9.48
C SER A 50 4.20 -17.29 -10.48
N GLU A 51 3.26 -18.05 -11.02
CA GLU A 51 3.53 -19.21 -11.89
C GLU A 51 4.58 -20.17 -11.31
N GLY A 52 4.57 -20.35 -9.98
CA GLY A 52 5.52 -21.18 -9.24
C GLY A 52 6.95 -20.64 -9.15
N GLN A 53 7.20 -19.41 -9.59
CA GLN A 53 8.48 -18.71 -9.47
C GLN A 53 8.42 -17.61 -8.41
N VAL A 54 9.51 -17.40 -7.69
CA VAL A 54 9.61 -16.28 -6.74
C VAL A 54 9.57 -14.97 -7.51
N VAL A 55 8.72 -14.04 -7.07
CA VAL A 55 8.76 -12.64 -7.54
C VAL A 55 9.82 -11.89 -6.71
N PRO A 56 10.95 -11.49 -7.32
CA PRO A 56 11.98 -10.70 -6.64
C PRO A 56 11.37 -9.40 -6.12
N ALA A 57 11.87 -8.90 -4.98
CA ALA A 57 11.32 -7.68 -4.38
C ALA A 57 11.40 -6.46 -5.31
N THR A 58 12.42 -6.37 -6.17
CA THR A 58 12.59 -5.31 -7.18
C THR A 58 11.52 -5.33 -8.28
N ASP A 59 10.83 -6.46 -8.44
CA ASP A 59 9.87 -6.69 -9.51
C ASP A 59 8.43 -6.69 -8.98
N ARG A 60 8.24 -6.46 -7.67
CA ARG A 60 6.91 -6.33 -7.05
C ARG A 60 6.32 -4.97 -7.33
N ASN A 61 5.01 -4.92 -7.46
CA ASN A 61 4.23 -3.72 -7.71
C ASN A 61 4.21 -2.74 -6.52
N ALA A 62 4.33 -3.25 -5.30
CA ALA A 62 4.36 -2.47 -4.08
C ALA A 62 5.23 -3.14 -3.00
N PRO A 63 5.79 -2.38 -2.04
CA PRO A 63 6.56 -2.94 -0.95
C PRO A 63 5.65 -3.59 0.11
N LEU A 64 6.19 -4.60 0.80
CA LEU A 64 5.66 -5.01 2.10
C LEU A 64 6.23 -4.09 3.18
N VAL A 65 5.52 -3.88 4.27
CA VAL A 65 5.87 -2.95 5.35
C VAL A 65 6.12 -3.71 6.64
N VAL A 66 7.23 -3.39 7.30
CA VAL A 66 7.59 -3.92 8.62
C VAL A 66 6.56 -3.52 9.67
N GLY A 67 6.21 -4.47 10.55
CA GLY A 67 5.31 -4.23 11.67
C GLY A 67 3.86 -3.96 11.27
N ARG A 68 3.47 -4.29 10.04
CA ARG A 68 2.11 -4.12 9.54
C ARG A 68 1.47 -5.48 9.27
N GLN A 69 0.27 -5.72 9.82
CA GLN A 69 -0.45 -6.99 9.64
C GLN A 69 -0.66 -7.28 8.16
N ALA A 70 -0.54 -8.56 7.78
CA ALA A 70 -0.80 -9.02 6.42
C ALA A 70 -1.83 -10.16 6.40
N VAL A 71 -2.52 -10.29 5.27
CA VAL A 71 -3.23 -11.51 4.89
C VAL A 71 -2.50 -12.13 3.72
N VAL A 72 -2.29 -13.44 3.75
CA VAL A 72 -1.62 -14.17 2.67
C VAL A 72 -2.65 -15.03 1.96
N ARG A 73 -2.70 -14.90 0.64
CA ARG A 73 -3.53 -15.74 -0.22
C ARG A 73 -2.65 -16.61 -1.08
N ALA A 74 -2.88 -17.92 -1.04
CA ALA A 74 -2.31 -18.87 -1.98
C ALA A 74 -3.40 -19.38 -2.91
N HIS A 75 -3.18 -19.23 -4.23
CA HIS A 75 -4.11 -19.75 -5.23
C HIS A 75 -3.88 -21.24 -5.41
N LEU A 76 -4.92 -22.04 -5.19
CA LEU A 76 -4.86 -23.49 -5.36
C LEU A 76 -5.38 -23.87 -6.75
N ASP A 77 -4.48 -24.38 -7.58
CA ASP A 77 -4.79 -25.01 -8.85
C ASP A 77 -5.08 -26.50 -8.64
N PRO A 78 -6.31 -26.97 -8.84
CA PRO A 78 -6.62 -28.39 -8.74
C PRO A 78 -6.16 -29.14 -10.01
N ALA A 79 -5.43 -30.24 -9.83
CA ALA A 79 -5.17 -31.18 -10.92
C ALA A 79 -6.47 -31.75 -11.51
N GLU A 80 -6.42 -32.14 -12.78
CA GLU A 80 -7.50 -32.89 -13.42
C GLU A 80 -7.82 -34.16 -12.62
N GLY A 81 -9.07 -34.30 -12.19
CA GLY A 81 -9.54 -35.43 -11.38
C GLY A 81 -9.30 -35.30 -9.88
N TRP A 82 -8.77 -34.17 -9.38
CA TRP A 82 -8.70 -33.91 -7.95
C TRP A 82 -10.11 -33.82 -7.35
N SER A 83 -10.34 -34.56 -6.26
CA SER A 83 -11.68 -34.76 -5.68
C SER A 83 -11.95 -33.93 -4.42
N GLY A 84 -11.03 -33.02 -4.06
CA GLY A 84 -11.25 -32.01 -3.02
C GLY A 84 -10.97 -32.48 -1.60
N SER A 85 -9.81 -33.10 -1.33
CA SER A 85 -9.36 -33.26 0.06
C SER A 85 -9.10 -31.88 0.70
N ASP A 86 -9.32 -31.76 2.01
CA ASP A 86 -8.91 -30.57 2.76
C ASP A 86 -7.38 -30.51 2.75
N VAL A 87 -6.82 -29.65 1.89
CA VAL A 87 -5.39 -29.36 1.88
C VAL A 87 -5.10 -28.28 2.91
N ARG A 88 -3.88 -28.32 3.44
CA ARG A 88 -3.40 -27.34 4.40
C ARG A 88 -2.21 -26.59 3.83
N LEU A 89 -2.32 -25.27 3.77
CA LEU A 89 -1.16 -24.40 3.60
C LEU A 89 -0.47 -24.26 4.96
N GLU A 90 0.83 -24.53 5.01
CA GLU A 90 1.72 -24.12 6.10
C GLU A 90 2.64 -23.02 5.58
N LEU A 91 2.46 -21.78 6.03
CA LEU A 91 3.35 -20.65 5.77
C LEU A 91 4.33 -20.49 6.93
N ASP A 92 5.61 -20.71 6.66
CA ASP A 92 6.70 -20.49 7.61
C ASP A 92 7.30 -19.10 7.38
N LEU A 93 7.26 -18.23 8.40
CA LEU A 93 8.02 -16.98 8.44
C LEU A 93 9.17 -17.13 9.43
N THR A 94 10.40 -16.86 8.97
CA THR A 94 11.61 -16.99 9.78
C THR A 94 12.33 -15.65 9.90
N SER A 95 12.57 -15.20 11.12
CA SER A 95 13.29 -13.97 11.46
C SER A 95 14.12 -14.20 12.73
N GLY A 96 15.31 -13.61 12.83
CA GLY A 96 16.18 -13.74 14.00
C GLY A 96 16.56 -15.18 14.35
N GLY A 97 16.49 -16.10 13.37
CA GLY A 97 16.70 -17.54 13.55
C GLY A 97 15.52 -18.32 14.17
N ALA A 98 14.37 -17.68 14.39
CA ALA A 98 13.15 -18.32 14.87
C ALA A 98 12.11 -18.42 13.73
N THR A 99 11.48 -19.60 13.59
CA THR A 99 10.42 -19.84 12.61
C THR A 99 9.06 -19.87 13.29
N ARG A 100 8.08 -19.16 12.72
CA ARG A 100 6.67 -19.22 13.08
C ARG A 100 5.88 -19.77 11.89
N THR A 101 5.07 -20.79 12.15
CA THR A 101 4.20 -21.42 11.14
C THR A 101 2.78 -20.92 11.31
N PHE A 102 2.20 -20.46 10.21
CA PHE A 102 0.80 -20.06 10.10
C PHE A 102 0.10 -21.02 9.14
N THR A 103 -1.15 -21.37 9.40
CA THR A 103 -1.82 -22.41 8.62
C THR A 103 -3.21 -22.00 8.17
N ALA A 104 -3.55 -22.37 6.94
CA ALA A 104 -4.92 -22.32 6.42
C ALA A 104 -5.34 -23.71 5.99
N LEU A 105 -6.59 -24.07 6.28
CA LEU A 105 -7.24 -25.28 5.80
C LEU A 105 -8.28 -24.89 4.75
N GLY A 106 -8.32 -25.59 3.62
CA GLY A 106 -9.31 -25.33 2.60
C GLY A 106 -9.43 -26.45 1.56
N GLY A 107 -10.51 -26.37 0.79
CA GLY A 107 -10.77 -27.25 -0.35
C GLY A 107 -10.48 -26.54 -1.69
N PRO A 108 -11.27 -26.78 -2.75
CA PRO A 108 -11.08 -26.07 -4.02
C PRO A 108 -11.26 -24.55 -3.83
N GLY A 109 -10.20 -23.79 -4.05
CA GLY A 109 -10.18 -22.33 -3.95
C GLY A 109 -8.97 -21.82 -3.18
N ASP A 110 -8.97 -20.52 -2.89
CA ASP A 110 -7.83 -19.87 -2.25
C ASP A 110 -7.67 -20.27 -0.77
N LEU A 111 -6.42 -20.48 -0.36
CA LEU A 111 -6.03 -20.69 1.03
C LEU A 111 -5.59 -19.35 1.62
N VAL A 112 -6.29 -18.90 2.66
CA VAL A 112 -6.08 -17.56 3.25
C VAL A 112 -5.55 -17.67 4.69
N VAL A 113 -4.39 -17.06 4.93
CA VAL A 113 -3.68 -17.08 6.22
C VAL A 113 -3.57 -15.65 6.76
N GLU A 114 -3.91 -15.43 8.03
CA GLU A 114 -3.63 -14.17 8.72
C GLU A 114 -2.20 -14.19 9.30
N VAL A 115 -1.41 -13.16 9.00
CA VAL A 115 -0.05 -12.96 9.50
C VAL A 115 -0.02 -11.70 10.38
N PRO A 116 0.27 -11.83 11.69
CA PRO A 116 0.29 -10.69 12.60
C PRO A 116 1.46 -9.76 12.31
N ALA A 117 1.28 -8.48 12.66
CA ALA A 117 2.27 -7.42 12.46
C ALA A 117 3.67 -7.77 12.97
N ASP A 118 3.78 -8.43 14.12
CA ASP A 118 5.05 -8.78 14.76
C ASP A 118 5.83 -9.90 14.03
N ALA A 119 5.22 -10.56 13.05
CA ALA A 119 5.87 -11.52 12.16
C ALA A 119 6.45 -10.87 10.89
N MET A 120 6.07 -9.63 10.60
CA MET A 120 6.55 -8.87 9.44
C MET A 120 7.78 -8.06 9.84
N THR A 121 8.96 -8.69 9.80
CA THR A 121 10.24 -8.05 10.13
C THR A 121 11.08 -7.81 8.88
N GLU A 122 12.06 -6.92 9.01
CA GLU A 122 12.99 -6.55 7.93
C GLU A 122 13.79 -7.75 7.39
N ASP A 123 14.22 -8.65 8.29
CA ASP A 123 15.00 -9.85 7.96
C ASP A 123 14.13 -11.09 7.68
N ALA A 124 12.80 -10.95 7.66
CA ALA A 124 11.90 -12.08 7.52
C ALA A 124 12.10 -12.79 6.17
N THR A 125 12.23 -14.10 6.23
CA THR A 125 12.15 -14.99 5.07
C THR A 125 10.86 -15.78 5.13
N TRP A 126 10.30 -16.11 3.96
CA TRP A 126 9.11 -16.92 3.84
C TRP A 126 9.42 -18.24 3.11
N SER A 127 8.72 -19.28 3.51
CA SER A 127 8.50 -20.49 2.72
C SER A 127 7.10 -21.02 3.01
N ALA A 128 6.55 -21.82 2.11
CA ALA A 128 5.27 -22.46 2.30
C ALA A 128 5.32 -23.94 1.93
N ARG A 129 4.46 -24.73 2.55
CA ARG A 129 4.22 -26.13 2.21
C ARG A 129 2.73 -26.34 1.99
N LEU A 130 2.38 -27.03 0.91
CA LEU A 130 1.05 -27.60 0.75
C LEU A 130 1.08 -29.02 1.31
N VAL A 131 0.16 -29.32 2.21
CA VAL A 131 0.07 -30.61 2.91
C VAL A 131 -1.28 -31.25 2.63
N ASP A 132 -1.27 -32.47 2.10
CA ASP A 132 -2.45 -33.30 1.87
C ASP A 132 -2.32 -34.57 2.74
N ASP A 133 -3.33 -34.83 3.57
CA ASP A 133 -3.38 -35.95 4.54
C ASP A 133 -2.06 -36.17 5.32
N GLY A 134 -1.46 -35.07 5.78
CA GLY A 134 -0.20 -35.09 6.55
C GLY A 134 1.07 -35.28 5.72
N THR A 135 0.96 -35.42 4.40
CA THR A 135 2.09 -35.52 3.47
C THR A 135 2.33 -34.16 2.80
N VAL A 136 3.58 -33.71 2.77
CA VAL A 136 3.97 -32.50 2.02
C VAL A 136 3.94 -32.83 0.53
N VAL A 137 2.99 -32.26 -0.20
CA VAL A 137 2.81 -32.45 -1.65
C VAL A 137 3.53 -31.36 -2.47
N GLN A 138 3.76 -30.19 -1.86
CA GLN A 138 4.51 -29.12 -2.48
C GLN A 138 5.30 -28.31 -1.44
N ALA A 139 6.48 -27.85 -1.83
CA ALA A 139 7.28 -26.90 -1.07
C ALA A 139 7.59 -25.67 -1.94
N LEU A 140 7.47 -24.49 -1.34
CA LEU A 140 7.54 -23.19 -2.00
C LEU A 140 8.43 -22.25 -1.20
N PRO A 141 9.33 -21.49 -1.84
CA PRO A 141 9.85 -21.75 -3.17
C PRO A 141 10.56 -23.11 -3.25
N ALA A 142 10.62 -23.73 -4.43
CA ALA A 142 11.35 -24.99 -4.63
C ALA A 142 12.86 -24.85 -4.33
N SER A 143 13.40 -23.64 -4.42
CA SER A 143 14.78 -23.29 -4.09
C SER A 143 15.05 -23.15 -2.58
N GLY A 144 14.03 -23.23 -1.74
CA GLY A 144 14.09 -22.92 -0.31
C GLY A 144 13.60 -21.50 0.02
N PRO A 145 13.64 -21.10 1.31
CA PRO A 145 13.08 -19.84 1.78
C PRO A 145 13.62 -18.62 1.03
N ALA A 146 12.75 -17.64 0.78
CA ALA A 146 13.08 -16.38 0.11
C ALA A 146 12.83 -15.19 1.05
N LEU A 147 13.56 -14.09 0.81
CA LEU A 147 13.38 -12.87 1.59
C LEU A 147 12.00 -12.23 1.32
N LEU A 148 11.30 -11.83 2.38
CA LEU A 148 10.10 -11.01 2.25
C LEU A 148 10.45 -9.58 1.85
N ASP A 149 11.62 -9.08 2.23
CA ASP A 149 12.13 -7.75 1.88
C ASP A 149 11.12 -6.64 2.26
N ALA A 150 10.63 -6.73 3.50
CA ALA A 150 9.70 -5.76 4.03
C ALA A 150 10.45 -4.45 4.30
N MET A 151 9.95 -3.37 3.72
CA MET A 151 10.44 -2.01 3.87
C MET A 151 10.14 -1.50 5.28
N VAL A 152 11.14 -0.90 5.91
CA VAL A 152 10.95 -0.07 7.09
C VAL A 152 10.41 1.28 6.63
N THR A 153 9.17 1.58 7.00
CA THR A 153 8.60 2.92 6.81
C THR A 153 8.65 3.65 8.15
N GLY A 154 7.51 4.05 8.68
CA GLY A 154 7.41 4.58 10.03
C GLY A 154 5.96 4.71 10.43
N PRO A 155 5.70 5.16 11.66
CA PRO A 155 4.37 5.63 11.98
C PRO A 155 4.07 6.88 11.15
N LEU A 156 2.83 6.98 10.68
CA LEU A 156 2.27 8.25 10.24
C LEU A 156 1.84 9.03 11.48
N ARG A 157 2.31 10.28 11.63
CA ARG A 157 1.95 11.16 12.74
C ARG A 157 1.13 12.32 12.20
N VAL A 158 -0.09 12.49 12.71
CA VAL A 158 -0.98 13.60 12.32
C VAL A 158 -1.54 14.28 13.56
N HIS A 159 -1.32 15.59 13.66
CA HIS A 159 -1.94 16.45 14.65
C HIS A 159 -3.26 17.00 14.10
N LEU A 160 -4.36 16.69 14.77
CA LEU A 160 -5.70 17.13 14.39
C LEU A 160 -6.02 18.48 15.05
N VAL A 161 -6.41 19.48 14.26
CA VAL A 161 -6.73 20.84 14.76
C VAL A 161 -8.22 21.13 14.54
N PRO A 162 -9.06 21.04 15.58
CA PRO A 162 -10.48 21.36 15.46
C PRO A 162 -10.71 22.88 15.41
N PHE A 163 -11.41 23.36 14.38
CA PHE A 163 -11.81 24.75 14.26
C PHE A 163 -13.27 24.94 14.69
N GLU A 164 -13.52 25.86 15.62
CA GLU A 164 -14.86 26.41 15.87
C GLU A 164 -15.15 27.43 14.77
N VAL A 165 -16.11 27.13 13.89
CA VAL A 165 -16.56 28.05 12.83
C VAL A 165 -18.06 28.26 12.95
N ASP A 166 -18.50 29.51 12.99
CA ASP A 166 -19.92 29.89 13.14
C ASP A 166 -20.62 29.23 14.35
N GLY A 167 -19.84 28.96 15.41
CA GLY A 167 -20.31 28.29 16.63
C GLY A 167 -20.40 26.77 16.55
N PHE A 168 -19.95 26.16 15.45
CA PHE A 168 -19.87 24.72 15.27
C PHE A 168 -18.45 24.22 15.47
N VAL A 169 -18.30 23.21 16.33
CA VAL A 169 -17.04 22.50 16.58
C VAL A 169 -17.18 21.07 16.05
N PRO A 170 -16.22 20.57 15.26
CA PRO A 170 -16.20 19.17 14.84
C PRO A 170 -16.20 18.20 16.01
N ASP A 171 -16.80 17.03 15.84
CA ASP A 171 -16.71 15.96 16.83
C ASP A 171 -15.30 15.35 16.82
N THR A 172 -14.61 15.47 17.95
CA THR A 172 -13.28 14.88 18.20
C THR A 172 -13.33 13.77 19.25
N SER A 173 -14.50 13.17 19.45
CA SER A 173 -14.67 12.03 20.33
C SER A 173 -13.75 10.86 19.93
N PRO A 174 -13.39 9.97 20.87
CA PRO A 174 -12.55 8.82 20.57
C PRO A 174 -13.06 7.99 19.39
N ALA A 175 -14.38 7.86 19.22
CA ALA A 175 -14.96 7.12 18.11
C ALA A 175 -14.62 7.72 16.73
N VAL A 176 -14.68 9.06 16.60
CA VAL A 176 -14.33 9.74 15.34
C VAL A 176 -12.83 9.67 15.08
N VAL A 177 -12.00 9.90 16.10
CA VAL A 177 -10.54 9.84 15.97
C VAL A 177 -10.07 8.41 15.66
N ASP A 178 -10.71 7.39 16.25
CA ASP A 178 -10.42 5.99 15.94
C ASP A 178 -10.86 5.61 14.52
N GLY A 179 -11.97 6.18 14.01
CA GLY A 179 -12.38 6.06 12.61
C GLY A 179 -11.32 6.60 11.64
N TYR A 180 -10.82 7.81 11.90
CA TYR A 180 -9.71 8.41 11.14
C TYR A 180 -8.43 7.55 11.20
N ARG A 181 -8.07 7.07 12.39
CA ARG A 181 -6.92 6.18 12.58
C ARG A 181 -7.08 4.90 11.77
N ALA A 182 -8.25 4.29 11.81
CA ALA A 182 -8.56 3.06 11.09
C ALA A 182 -8.55 3.27 9.57
N ALA A 183 -9.09 4.39 9.08
CA ALA A 183 -9.09 4.73 7.65
C ALA A 183 -7.67 4.94 7.11
N LEU A 184 -6.84 5.73 7.80
CA LEU A 184 -5.42 5.88 7.45
C LEU A 184 -4.70 4.55 7.51
N MET A 185 -4.88 3.78 8.58
CA MET A 185 -4.23 2.48 8.74
C MET A 185 -4.70 1.47 7.69
N ALA A 186 -5.90 1.61 7.12
CA ALA A 186 -6.41 0.68 6.09
C ALA A 186 -5.66 0.81 4.76
N VAL A 187 -5.24 2.02 4.38
CA VAL A 187 -4.68 2.29 3.05
C VAL A 187 -3.22 2.77 3.05
N TYR A 188 -2.71 3.35 4.13
CA TYR A 188 -1.32 3.83 4.16
C TYR A 188 -0.32 2.70 4.42
N PRO A 189 0.85 2.69 3.74
CA PRO A 189 1.96 1.76 3.96
C PRO A 189 2.77 2.09 5.23
N VAL A 190 2.11 2.15 6.39
CA VAL A 190 2.70 2.56 7.67
C VAL A 190 2.70 1.43 8.68
N THR A 191 3.68 1.47 9.59
CA THR A 191 3.74 0.56 10.75
C THR A 191 2.66 0.87 11.79
N ASP A 192 2.30 2.14 11.94
CA ASP A 192 1.32 2.62 12.92
C ASP A 192 0.76 3.98 12.46
N VAL A 193 -0.40 4.37 13.01
CA VAL A 193 -0.97 5.70 12.82
C VAL A 193 -1.14 6.34 14.18
N GLN A 194 -0.47 7.47 14.39
CA GLN A 194 -0.48 8.25 15.63
C GLN A 194 -1.23 9.55 15.39
N LEU A 195 -2.33 9.71 16.14
CA LEU A 195 -3.19 10.88 16.04
C LEU A 195 -3.34 11.46 17.43
N ASP A 196 -3.14 12.76 17.53
CA ASP A 196 -3.47 13.55 18.69
C ASP A 196 -4.34 14.74 18.29
N VAL A 197 -5.10 15.27 19.25
CA VAL A 197 -6.06 16.36 19.00
C VAL A 197 -5.59 17.59 19.76
N GLY A 198 -5.36 18.67 19.02
CA GLY A 198 -5.00 19.97 19.55
C GLY A 198 -6.16 20.70 20.24
N PRO A 199 -5.89 21.89 20.79
CA PRO A 199 -6.94 22.78 21.30
C PRO A 199 -7.89 23.21 20.17
N VAL A 200 -9.11 23.62 20.55
CA VAL A 200 -10.06 24.21 19.62
C VAL A 200 -9.58 25.60 19.21
N GLU A 201 -9.45 25.80 17.90
CA GLU A 201 -9.10 27.07 17.29
C GLU A 201 -10.37 27.84 16.91
N VAL A 202 -10.54 29.04 17.47
CA VAL A 202 -11.73 29.86 17.16
C VAL A 202 -11.52 30.60 15.85
N TRP A 203 -12.32 30.28 14.84
CA TRP A 203 -12.32 30.95 13.55
C TRP A 203 -13.32 32.11 13.55
N SER A 204 -12.83 33.31 13.31
CA SER A 204 -13.66 34.53 13.25
C SER A 204 -13.86 35.07 11.83
N GLY A 205 -13.21 34.45 10.84
CA GLY A 205 -13.36 34.77 9.42
C GLY A 205 -14.63 34.17 8.83
N ALA A 206 -14.91 34.49 7.57
CA ALA A 206 -15.90 33.73 6.80
C ALA A 206 -15.44 32.27 6.69
N PHE A 207 -16.39 31.33 6.62
CA PHE A 207 -16.05 29.94 6.40
C PHE A 207 -15.46 29.75 5.00
N ASP A 208 -14.17 29.43 4.96
CA ASP A 208 -13.42 29.06 3.76
C ASP A 208 -12.35 28.04 4.16
N LEU A 209 -12.38 26.84 3.57
CA LEU A 209 -11.44 25.78 3.94
C LEU A 209 -10.00 26.10 3.50
N GLY A 210 -9.79 26.90 2.46
CA GLY A 210 -8.48 27.35 2.03
C GLY A 210 -7.84 28.28 3.08
N ASP A 211 -8.60 29.27 3.55
CA ASP A 211 -8.15 30.17 4.62
C ASP A 211 -7.89 29.40 5.94
N ILE A 212 -8.73 28.42 6.27
CA ILE A 212 -8.50 27.51 7.40
C ILE A 212 -7.21 26.71 7.21
N ASN A 213 -6.96 26.15 6.02
CA ASN A 213 -5.74 25.40 5.73
C ASN A 213 -4.49 26.26 5.88
N VAL A 214 -4.53 27.52 5.43
CA VAL A 214 -3.45 28.50 5.67
C VAL A 214 -3.20 28.67 7.17
N ARG A 215 -4.26 28.74 7.99
CA ARG A 215 -4.10 28.83 9.45
C ARG A 215 -3.53 27.55 10.06
N VAL A 216 -3.91 26.36 9.57
CA VAL A 216 -3.30 25.08 9.99
C VAL A 216 -1.78 25.12 9.77
N GLY A 217 -1.35 25.58 8.59
CA GLY A 217 0.08 25.73 8.28
C GLY A 217 0.80 26.68 9.23
N GLN A 218 0.18 27.80 9.58
CA GLN A 218 0.75 28.73 10.58
C GLN A 218 0.90 28.09 11.95
N ILE A 219 -0.11 27.33 12.42
CA ILE A 219 -0.06 26.64 13.72
C ILE A 219 1.06 25.59 13.70
N GLN A 220 1.18 24.82 12.61
CA GLN A 220 2.26 23.85 12.46
C GLN A 220 3.64 24.52 12.49
N GLU A 221 3.83 25.60 11.73
CA GLU A 221 5.10 26.34 11.70
C GLU A 221 5.45 26.93 13.06
N GLU A 222 4.49 27.55 13.75
CA GLU A 222 4.64 28.05 15.11
C GLU A 222 5.14 26.94 16.05
N ALA A 223 4.52 25.76 16.02
CA ALA A 223 4.89 24.60 16.84
C ALA A 223 6.28 24.03 16.49
N MET A 224 6.61 23.91 15.19
CA MET A 224 7.92 23.44 14.73
C MET A 224 9.04 24.39 15.16
N PHE A 225 8.87 25.71 14.99
CA PHE A 225 9.88 26.70 15.39
C PHE A 225 10.00 26.88 16.90
N ALA A 226 8.93 26.60 17.66
CA ALA A 226 8.98 26.53 19.12
C ALA A 226 9.70 25.27 19.64
N GLY A 227 9.87 24.24 18.80
CA GLY A 227 10.41 22.93 19.19
C GLY A 227 9.39 22.06 19.94
N ASP A 228 8.09 22.35 19.79
CA ASP A 228 7.01 21.61 20.46
C ASP A 228 6.68 20.30 19.72
N VAL A 229 6.92 20.27 18.40
CA VAL A 229 6.70 19.09 17.54
C VAL A 229 7.90 18.83 16.63
N PRO A 230 8.23 17.56 16.34
CA PRO A 230 9.19 17.21 15.31
C PRO A 230 8.72 17.63 13.91
N TRP A 231 9.67 17.73 12.99
CA TRP A 231 9.43 18.15 11.60
C TRP A 231 8.68 17.11 10.75
N ASN A 232 8.42 15.92 11.29
CA ASN A 232 7.71 14.82 10.63
C ASN A 232 6.26 14.62 11.13
N VAL A 233 5.66 15.66 11.74
CA VAL A 233 4.26 15.64 12.17
C VAL A 233 3.40 16.41 11.17
N TYR A 234 2.52 15.70 10.47
CA TYR A 234 1.53 16.30 9.56
C TYR A 234 0.42 16.96 10.36
N TYR A 235 -0.21 18.00 9.81
CA TYR A 235 -1.33 18.67 10.48
C TYR A 235 -2.60 18.54 9.64
N TYR A 236 -3.73 18.32 10.30
CA TYR A 236 -5.04 18.25 9.64
C TYR A 236 -6.06 19.12 10.36
N GLY A 237 -6.48 20.21 9.71
CA GLY A 237 -7.57 21.07 10.14
C GLY A 237 -8.92 20.40 9.97
N MET A 238 -9.71 20.39 11.03
CA MET A 238 -11.08 19.86 11.03
C MET A 238 -12.05 21.02 11.13
N ALA A 239 -13.00 21.14 10.20
CA ALA A 239 -14.04 22.16 10.29
C ALA A 239 -15.37 21.65 9.75
N THR A 240 -16.48 22.15 10.28
CA THR A 240 -17.84 21.85 9.77
C THR A 240 -18.56 23.11 9.30
N GLY A 241 -18.52 24.20 10.07
CA GLY A 241 -19.20 25.47 9.77
C GLY A 241 -20.74 25.40 9.82
N VAL A 242 -21.32 24.20 9.86
CA VAL A 242 -22.75 23.91 9.88
C VAL A 242 -23.03 22.68 10.75
N SER A 243 -24.30 22.45 11.07
CA SER A 243 -24.73 21.35 11.96
C SER A 243 -24.64 19.95 11.36
N SER A 244 -24.72 19.81 10.04
CA SER A 244 -24.79 18.50 9.40
C SER A 244 -24.16 18.50 8.01
N ARG A 245 -23.77 17.32 7.55
CA ARG A 245 -23.22 17.12 6.20
C ARG A 245 -24.19 17.56 5.11
N ASP A 246 -25.50 17.35 5.31
CA ASP A 246 -26.53 17.71 4.33
C ASP A 246 -26.67 19.23 4.15
N ASP A 247 -26.28 20.00 5.17
CA ASP A 247 -26.26 21.47 5.13
C ASP A 247 -24.95 22.03 4.57
N TYR A 248 -23.95 21.17 4.32
CA TYR A 248 -22.62 21.58 3.90
C TYR A 248 -22.56 21.80 2.39
N ASP A 249 -22.14 22.99 1.98
CA ASP A 249 -21.86 23.33 0.59
C ASP A 249 -20.42 23.85 0.47
N GLY A 250 -19.69 23.37 -0.55
CA GLY A 250 -18.28 23.71 -0.76
C GLY A 250 -17.38 22.51 -1.05
N ILE A 251 -16.08 22.80 -1.20
CA ILE A 251 -15.03 21.78 -1.30
C ILE A 251 -14.98 20.97 -0.01
N THR A 252 -14.65 19.69 -0.07
CA THR A 252 -14.58 18.85 1.14
C THR A 252 -13.21 18.87 1.80
N GLY A 253 -12.15 19.21 1.07
CA GLY A 253 -10.79 19.25 1.59
C GLY A 253 -9.87 20.07 0.71
N THR A 254 -8.68 20.36 1.25
CA THR A 254 -7.57 21.02 0.58
C THR A 254 -6.28 20.72 1.33
N SER A 255 -5.15 20.81 0.62
CA SER A 255 -3.82 20.46 1.16
C SER A 255 -2.73 21.42 0.69
N GLU A 256 -1.59 21.40 1.39
CA GLU A 256 -0.30 21.94 0.97
C GLU A 256 0.71 20.78 0.91
N ASP A 257 1.57 20.76 -0.12
CA ASP A 257 2.50 19.67 -0.39
C ASP A 257 3.98 20.12 -0.55
N GLY A 258 4.21 21.42 -0.44
CA GLY A 258 5.52 22.06 -0.55
C GLY A 258 5.98 22.34 -1.97
N GLY A 259 5.16 22.08 -2.99
CA GLY A 259 5.48 22.29 -4.40
C GLY A 259 6.66 21.44 -4.91
N ASP A 260 7.37 21.97 -5.92
CA ASP A 260 8.34 21.21 -6.73
C ASP A 260 9.64 20.83 -6.00
N GLU A 261 10.04 21.58 -4.98
CA GLU A 261 11.31 21.36 -4.26
C GLU A 261 11.24 20.10 -3.40
N ALA A 262 12.34 19.38 -3.19
CA ALA A 262 12.31 18.17 -2.36
C ALA A 262 11.75 18.47 -0.94
N PRO A 263 10.82 17.65 -0.42
CA PRO A 263 10.17 17.92 0.86
C PRO A 263 11.18 17.78 2.00
N VAL A 264 11.19 18.76 2.90
CA VAL A 264 12.10 18.83 4.08
C VAL A 264 11.34 18.73 5.40
N ARG A 265 10.02 18.62 5.35
CA ARG A 265 9.12 18.53 6.51
C ARG A 265 7.80 17.86 6.11
N ALA A 266 7.05 17.45 7.11
CA ALA A 266 5.64 17.12 6.97
C ALA A 266 4.82 18.41 6.71
N TYR A 267 3.85 18.33 5.81
CA TYR A 267 2.96 19.44 5.46
C TYR A 267 1.59 19.30 6.14
N PHE A 268 0.59 20.00 5.62
CA PHE A 268 -0.69 20.19 6.28
C PHE A 268 -1.84 20.19 5.30
N ALA A 269 -3.01 19.84 5.81
CA ALA A 269 -4.26 19.80 5.09
C ALA A 269 -5.42 20.26 5.98
N ALA A 270 -6.59 20.46 5.38
CA ALA A 270 -7.84 20.69 6.10
C ALA A 270 -9.00 19.99 5.39
N GLY A 271 -10.04 19.64 6.14
CA GLY A 271 -11.24 19.10 5.54
C GLY A 271 -12.50 19.15 6.41
N ALA A 272 -13.59 18.89 5.71
CA ALA A 272 -14.96 18.89 6.21
C ALA A 272 -15.20 17.68 7.13
N ALA A 273 -15.21 17.92 8.44
CA ALA A 273 -15.07 16.91 9.49
C ALA A 273 -16.39 16.64 10.25
N PHE A 274 -17.28 15.85 9.64
CA PHE A 274 -18.60 15.51 10.18
C PHE A 274 -18.64 14.15 10.92
N GLY A 275 -17.48 13.50 11.11
CA GLY A 275 -17.40 12.20 11.79
C GLY A 275 -18.06 11.05 11.02
N ASP A 276 -18.12 11.17 9.69
CA ASP A 276 -18.69 10.18 8.77
C ASP A 276 -17.62 9.54 7.87
N GLN A 277 -17.98 8.49 7.12
CA GLN A 277 -17.08 7.84 6.15
C GLN A 277 -16.52 8.85 5.14
N ARG A 278 -17.30 9.87 4.76
CA ARG A 278 -16.84 10.88 3.81
C ARG A 278 -15.73 11.76 4.40
N SER A 279 -15.77 12.05 5.70
CA SER A 279 -14.67 12.70 6.41
C SER A 279 -13.42 11.83 6.49
N GLU A 280 -13.57 10.52 6.74
CA GLU A 280 -12.47 9.56 6.67
C GLU A 280 -11.84 9.55 5.27
N ASP A 281 -12.66 9.45 4.22
CA ASP A 281 -12.16 9.41 2.84
C ASP A 281 -11.55 10.75 2.40
N THR A 282 -12.01 11.86 2.97
CA THR A 282 -11.39 13.19 2.77
C THR A 282 -10.03 13.23 3.45
N LEU A 283 -9.92 12.77 4.71
CA LEU A 283 -8.65 12.75 5.43
C LEU A 283 -7.59 11.96 4.68
N ILE A 284 -7.88 10.73 4.23
CA ILE A 284 -6.88 9.91 3.51
C ILE A 284 -6.47 10.55 2.18
N HIS A 285 -7.38 11.26 1.51
CA HIS A 285 -7.12 11.96 0.26
C HIS A 285 -6.22 13.18 0.46
N GLU A 286 -6.56 14.05 1.41
CA GLU A 286 -5.79 15.28 1.63
C GLU A 286 -4.43 15.00 2.26
N ILE A 287 -4.32 14.03 3.18
CA ILE A 287 -3.01 13.56 3.66
C ILE A 287 -2.25 12.86 2.52
N GLY A 288 -2.94 12.34 1.49
CA GLY A 288 -2.29 11.81 0.28
C GLY A 288 -1.57 12.91 -0.46
N HIS A 289 -2.23 14.05 -0.65
CA HIS A 289 -1.62 15.24 -1.24
C HIS A 289 -0.46 15.80 -0.40
N THR A 290 -0.50 15.76 0.93
CA THR A 290 0.67 16.18 1.74
C THR A 290 1.90 15.28 1.54
N HIS A 291 1.72 14.11 0.92
CA HIS A 291 2.76 13.21 0.45
C HIS A 291 2.95 13.28 -1.07
N ARG A 292 2.49 14.34 -1.74
CA ARG A 292 2.66 14.61 -3.18
C ARG A 292 2.05 13.54 -4.09
N LEU A 293 1.00 12.88 -3.63
CA LEU A 293 0.15 12.17 -4.55
C LEU A 293 -0.66 13.18 -5.35
N GLU A 294 -0.64 13.02 -6.66
CA GLU A 294 -1.50 13.74 -7.60
C GLU A 294 -2.82 12.96 -7.79
N HIS A 295 -3.79 13.57 -8.45
CA HIS A 295 -5.10 12.94 -8.59
C HIS A 295 -5.08 11.73 -9.52
N ALA A 296 -5.78 10.66 -9.16
CA ALA A 296 -6.07 9.59 -10.10
C ALA A 296 -7.12 10.07 -11.13
N PRO A 297 -7.07 9.62 -12.40
CA PRO A 297 -7.91 10.13 -13.49
C PRO A 297 -9.37 9.62 -13.44
N CYS A 298 -10.07 9.82 -12.31
CA CYS A 298 -11.48 9.50 -12.15
C CYS A 298 -12.30 10.68 -11.62
N GLY A 299 -13.49 10.87 -12.19
CA GLY A 299 -14.47 11.85 -11.71
C GLY A 299 -14.16 13.30 -12.09
N GLY A 300 -13.23 13.52 -13.02
CA GLY A 300 -12.88 14.85 -13.52
C GLY A 300 -12.04 15.68 -12.55
N ALA A 301 -11.27 15.03 -11.68
CA ALA A 301 -10.25 15.69 -10.87
C ALA A 301 -9.27 16.46 -11.76
N SER A 302 -8.89 17.67 -11.35
CA SER A 302 -7.84 18.44 -12.02
C SER A 302 -6.48 17.81 -11.74
N ASP A 303 -5.44 18.19 -12.49
CA ASP A 303 -4.06 17.82 -12.15
C ASP A 303 -3.88 16.31 -11.93
N ALA A 304 -4.47 15.54 -12.86
CA ALA A 304 -4.36 14.10 -12.84
C ALA A 304 -2.91 13.66 -13.05
N ASP A 305 -2.46 12.69 -12.25
CA ASP A 305 -1.12 12.10 -12.36
C ASP A 305 -0.92 11.56 -13.78
N PRO A 306 -0.01 12.15 -14.57
CA PRO A 306 0.22 11.74 -15.95
C PRO A 306 0.83 10.33 -16.04
N ASP A 307 1.41 9.84 -14.95
CA ASP A 307 2.04 8.53 -14.84
C ASP A 307 1.11 7.49 -14.19
N PHE A 308 -0.14 7.85 -13.82
CA PHE A 308 -1.08 6.90 -13.25
C PHE A 308 -1.39 5.77 -14.25
N PRO A 309 -1.14 4.49 -13.90
CA PRO A 309 -1.08 3.43 -14.89
C PRO A 309 -2.44 2.89 -15.32
N TYR A 310 -3.50 3.17 -14.54
CA TYR A 310 -4.81 2.56 -14.74
C TYR A 310 -5.81 3.54 -15.33
N ALA A 311 -6.41 3.13 -16.46
CA ALA A 311 -7.51 3.85 -17.06
C ALA A 311 -8.67 4.03 -16.07
N ASP A 312 -9.41 5.12 -16.21
CA ASP A 312 -10.55 5.47 -15.34
C ASP A 312 -10.20 5.60 -13.84
N GLY A 313 -8.91 5.67 -13.50
CA GLY A 313 -8.43 5.91 -12.13
C GLY A 313 -8.79 4.80 -11.14
N VAL A 314 -8.84 3.54 -11.60
CA VAL A 314 -9.08 2.36 -10.75
C VAL A 314 -7.82 1.90 -10.01
N ILE A 315 -7.96 1.03 -9.01
CA ILE A 315 -6.83 0.55 -8.18
C ILE A 315 -5.93 -0.48 -8.88
N GLY A 316 -6.41 -1.14 -9.93
CA GLY A 316 -5.61 -1.99 -10.83
C GLY A 316 -5.27 -3.39 -10.31
N VAL A 317 -5.08 -3.54 -9.00
CA VAL A 317 -4.88 -4.83 -8.31
C VAL A 317 -5.92 -5.00 -7.22
N GLU A 318 -6.15 -6.24 -6.77
CA GLU A 318 -7.08 -6.48 -5.68
C GLU A 318 -6.52 -5.92 -4.35
N GLY A 319 -7.39 -5.34 -3.55
CA GLY A 319 -7.06 -4.89 -2.20
C GLY A 319 -7.56 -5.84 -1.11
N TYR A 320 -7.23 -5.53 0.13
CA TYR A 320 -7.81 -6.20 1.30
C TYR A 320 -8.03 -5.21 2.44
N ASP A 321 -9.28 -5.07 2.87
CA ASP A 321 -9.62 -4.23 4.02
C ASP A 321 -9.58 -5.06 5.30
N LEU A 322 -8.55 -4.83 6.13
CA LEU A 322 -8.36 -5.49 7.42
C LEU A 322 -9.49 -5.20 8.42
N ARG A 323 -10.22 -4.09 8.27
CA ARG A 323 -11.30 -3.68 9.16
C ARG A 323 -12.55 -4.53 8.93
N THR A 324 -12.90 -4.76 7.67
CA THR A 324 -14.07 -5.55 7.26
C THR A 324 -13.73 -7.02 6.97
N LYS A 325 -12.44 -7.35 6.89
CA LYS A 325 -11.91 -8.67 6.53
C LYS A 325 -12.42 -9.15 5.16
N SER A 326 -12.34 -8.27 4.17
CA SER A 326 -12.84 -8.53 2.82
C SER A 326 -11.86 -8.06 1.75
N PHE A 327 -11.77 -8.83 0.67
CA PHE A 327 -11.08 -8.41 -0.55
C PHE A 327 -11.82 -7.23 -1.21
N VAL A 328 -11.04 -6.35 -1.82
CA VAL A 328 -11.51 -5.14 -2.50
C VAL A 328 -11.27 -5.30 -4.00
N PRO A 329 -12.32 -5.30 -4.83
CA PRO A 329 -12.19 -5.47 -6.28
C PRO A 329 -11.24 -4.47 -6.95
N ALA A 330 -10.45 -4.96 -7.91
CA ALA A 330 -9.46 -4.16 -8.63
C ALA A 330 -10.05 -3.00 -9.47
N ASP A 331 -11.36 -3.01 -9.71
CA ASP A 331 -12.10 -1.96 -10.44
C ASP A 331 -12.66 -0.86 -9.52
N HIS A 332 -12.40 -0.91 -8.22
CA HIS A 332 -12.63 0.22 -7.32
C HIS A 332 -11.77 1.42 -7.73
N ALA A 333 -12.26 2.63 -7.46
CA ALA A 333 -11.51 3.85 -7.73
C ALA A 333 -10.37 4.04 -6.73
N ASP A 334 -9.26 4.62 -7.18
CA ASP A 334 -8.18 5.04 -6.30
C ASP A 334 -8.61 6.19 -5.39
N MET A 335 -8.08 6.22 -4.17
CA MET A 335 -8.43 7.19 -3.14
C MET A 335 -8.12 8.63 -3.57
N MET A 336 -7.17 8.83 -4.49
CA MET A 336 -6.80 10.10 -5.10
C MET A 336 -7.72 10.49 -6.27
N GLY A 337 -8.75 9.71 -6.59
CA GLY A 337 -9.81 10.08 -7.52
C GLY A 337 -11.07 10.59 -6.80
N TYR A 338 -12.04 11.09 -7.58
CA TYR A 338 -13.34 11.57 -7.07
C TYR A 338 -14.48 10.56 -7.23
N CYS A 339 -14.19 9.38 -7.76
CA CYS A 339 -15.14 8.29 -7.93
C CYS A 339 -15.25 7.43 -6.68
N TYR A 340 -16.32 6.63 -6.58
CA TYR A 340 -16.56 5.71 -5.48
C TYR A 340 -17.09 4.37 -6.01
N PRO A 341 -16.95 3.25 -5.26
CA PRO A 341 -16.23 3.12 -4.00
C PRO A 341 -14.71 3.26 -4.15
N ARG A 342 -14.04 3.73 -3.08
CA ARG A 342 -12.61 4.06 -3.08
C ARG A 342 -11.76 3.04 -2.31
N TRP A 343 -10.54 2.87 -2.78
CA TRP A 343 -9.46 2.15 -2.11
C TRP A 343 -8.11 2.70 -2.62
N ILE A 344 -6.97 2.17 -2.21
CA ILE A 344 -5.66 2.60 -2.72
C ILE A 344 -5.14 1.67 -3.83
N SER A 345 -4.62 2.24 -4.91
CA SER A 345 -3.87 1.51 -5.95
C SER A 345 -2.49 1.11 -5.44
N ASP A 346 -1.92 0.05 -6.02
CA ASP A 346 -0.51 -0.28 -5.78
C ASP A 346 0.46 0.83 -6.21
N HIS A 347 0.15 1.55 -7.30
CA HIS A 347 0.90 2.73 -7.75
C HIS A 347 1.03 3.79 -6.65
N ASN A 348 -0.10 4.24 -6.09
CA ASN A 348 -0.09 5.24 -5.02
C ASN A 348 0.41 4.66 -3.69
N TYR A 349 0.16 3.37 -3.41
CA TYR A 349 0.69 2.71 -2.21
C TYR A 349 2.22 2.65 -2.22
N ALA A 350 2.84 2.31 -3.35
CA ALA A 350 4.30 2.28 -3.49
C ALA A 350 4.91 3.67 -3.27
N ARG A 351 4.35 4.71 -3.90
CA ARG A 351 4.79 6.10 -3.72
C ARG A 351 4.63 6.55 -2.27
N LEU A 352 3.50 6.28 -1.64
CA LEU A 352 3.31 6.60 -0.22
C LEU A 352 4.34 5.92 0.68
N ALA A 353 4.75 4.69 0.36
CA ALA A 353 5.73 3.97 1.19
C ALA A 353 7.07 4.71 1.19
N GLU A 354 7.50 5.18 0.01
CA GLU A 354 8.68 6.03 -0.13
C GLU A 354 8.52 7.36 0.62
N HIS A 355 7.41 8.06 0.45
CA HIS A 355 7.18 9.35 1.11
C HIS A 355 7.15 9.23 2.64
N VAL A 356 6.43 8.24 3.18
CA VAL A 356 6.34 8.02 4.63
C VAL A 356 7.69 7.61 5.22
N ALA A 357 8.47 6.78 4.50
CA ALA A 357 9.81 6.41 4.94
C ALA A 357 10.75 7.63 4.95
N ASN A 358 10.78 8.41 3.86
CA ASN A 358 11.56 9.64 3.77
C ASN A 358 11.17 10.66 4.86
N ALA A 359 9.88 10.73 5.20
CA ALA A 359 9.40 11.63 6.25
C ALA A 359 10.00 11.31 7.64
N GLN A 360 10.46 10.08 7.87
CA GLN A 360 11.13 9.76 9.13
C GLN A 360 12.46 10.51 9.30
N ASP A 361 13.12 10.86 8.18
CA ASP A 361 14.39 11.60 8.19
C ASP A 361 14.22 13.12 8.38
N TYR A 362 13.00 13.66 8.28
CA TYR A 362 12.77 15.09 8.50
C TYR A 362 13.13 15.53 9.92
N ALA A 363 13.06 14.61 10.88
CA ALA A 363 13.51 14.85 12.25
C ALA A 363 15.01 15.19 12.36
N GLY A 364 15.81 14.95 11.31
CA GLY A 364 17.24 15.29 11.27
C GLY A 364 17.57 16.73 10.90
N TYR A 365 16.57 17.55 10.51
CA TYR A 365 16.77 18.96 10.12
C TYR A 365 16.65 19.96 11.30
N GLU A 366 16.62 19.46 12.53
CA GLU A 366 16.60 20.24 13.79
C GLU A 366 17.82 21.15 14.01
#